data_AF-B4NJ87-F1
#
_entry.id   AF-B4NJ87-F1
#
_cell.length_a   1.000
_cell.length_b   1.000
_cell.length_c   1.000
_cell.angle_alpha   90.00
_cell.angle_beta   90.00
_cell.angle_gamma   90.00
#
_symmetry.space_group_name_H-M   'P 1'
#
loop_
_entity.id
_entity.type
_entity.pdbx_description
1 polymer ?
#
loop_
_entity_poly.entity_id
_entity_poly.type
_entity_poly.pdbx_seq_one_letter_code
_entity_poly.pdbx_strand_id
1 'polypeptide(L)'
;MAGLAAATCGEFISSARNAEKAMTTLARWRAAKEVETGEKERRPYLASECHDLPRCEKFRLEIIREISKKVAQIQNAGLGEFRIRDLNDEINKLLREKRHWENQISSLGGPHYRRYGPRMFDAEGREVPGNRGYKYFGAAKDLPGVRELFEQEPPPPPRKTRAELMKDVDAEYYGYRDDEDGVLIPLEEKIERAAFQRAVQEWRDKMARDGRIVNEEDEDDEEIYPLSGPAREAAEDAKSRGGLADDPLGLLAPRFTAHVPVPTQQDVQEALLKKRKQELLEKYTGATN
;
A
#
# COMPACT_ATOMS: atom_id res chain seq x y z
N MET A 1 13.53 -49.85 -37.33
CA MET A 1 12.76 -50.56 -36.28
C MET A 1 13.66 -51.59 -35.59
N ALA A 2 14.71 -51.18 -34.87
CA ALA A 2 15.60 -52.12 -34.15
C ALA A 2 16.44 -51.40 -33.06
N GLY A 3 15.85 -50.47 -32.30
CA GLY A 3 16.58 -49.66 -31.31
C GLY A 3 16.02 -49.68 -29.88
N LEU A 4 14.89 -50.35 -29.63
CA LEU A 4 14.13 -50.19 -28.37
C LEU A 4 14.13 -51.42 -27.44
N ALA A 5 14.75 -52.54 -27.83
CA ALA A 5 14.66 -53.79 -27.06
C ALA A 5 15.83 -54.05 -26.09
N ALA A 6 16.94 -53.32 -26.17
CA ALA A 6 18.15 -53.61 -25.38
C ALA A 6 18.20 -52.91 -24.01
N ALA A 7 17.47 -51.81 -23.83
CA ALA A 7 17.51 -51.02 -22.59
C ALA A 7 16.76 -51.68 -21.42
N THR A 8 15.69 -52.43 -21.71
CA THR A 8 14.82 -53.03 -20.67
C THR A 8 15.43 -54.27 -20.02
N CYS A 9 16.28 -55.02 -20.71
CA CYS A 9 16.96 -56.20 -20.15
C CYS A 9 18.10 -55.83 -19.19
N GLY A 10 18.85 -54.76 -19.45
CA GLY A 10 19.99 -54.36 -18.62
C GLY A 10 19.59 -53.91 -17.21
N GLU A 11 18.52 -53.11 -17.10
CA GLU A 11 18.01 -52.62 -15.82
C GLU A 11 17.37 -53.74 -14.98
N PHE A 12 16.59 -54.63 -15.62
CA PHE A 12 15.98 -55.79 -14.94
C PHE A 12 17.03 -56.74 -14.36
N ILE A 13 18.10 -57.01 -15.11
CA ILE A 13 19.17 -57.89 -14.64
C ILE A 13 19.96 -57.24 -13.49
N SER A 14 20.16 -55.91 -13.49
CA SER A 14 20.85 -55.23 -12.38
C SER A 14 20.04 -55.25 -11.06
N SER A 15 18.72 -55.06 -11.15
CA SER A 15 17.80 -55.09 -10.01
C SER A 15 17.66 -56.52 -9.46
N ALA A 16 17.56 -57.52 -10.35
CA ALA A 16 17.52 -58.94 -9.98
C ALA A 16 18.80 -59.38 -9.25
N ARG A 17 19.99 -58.98 -9.73
CA ARG A 17 21.27 -59.30 -9.05
C ARG A 17 21.38 -58.67 -7.67
N ASN A 18 20.79 -57.50 -7.43
CA ASN A 18 20.79 -56.87 -6.11
C ASN A 18 19.83 -57.58 -5.14
N ALA A 19 18.64 -57.94 -5.63
CA ALA A 19 17.65 -58.71 -4.86
C ALA A 19 18.20 -60.10 -4.47
N GLU A 20 18.88 -60.81 -5.37
CA GLU A 20 19.52 -62.10 -5.07
C GLU A 20 20.65 -61.96 -4.03
N LYS A 21 21.50 -60.93 -4.15
CA LYS A 21 22.56 -60.63 -3.17
C LYS A 21 21.99 -60.31 -1.79
N ALA A 22 20.87 -59.58 -1.73
CA ALA A 22 20.17 -59.28 -0.48
C ALA A 22 19.50 -60.52 0.14
N MET A 23 19.16 -61.54 -0.65
CA MET A 23 18.58 -62.80 -0.20
C MET A 23 19.61 -63.87 0.21
N THR A 24 20.92 -63.60 0.07
CA THR A 24 21.97 -64.54 0.49
C THR A 24 21.91 -64.80 2.00
N THR A 25 22.35 -65.99 2.42
CA THR A 25 22.38 -66.41 3.83
C THR A 25 23.15 -65.42 4.71
N LEU A 26 24.26 -64.89 4.20
CA LEU A 26 25.08 -63.89 4.88
C LEU A 26 24.37 -62.54 5.01
N ALA A 27 23.68 -62.07 3.95
CA ALA A 27 22.90 -60.83 4.01
C ALA A 27 21.72 -60.96 4.99
N ARG A 28 21.01 -62.11 4.96
CA ARG A 28 19.96 -62.43 5.93
C ARG A 28 20.50 -62.54 7.36
N TRP A 29 21.67 -63.14 7.56
CA TRP A 29 22.32 -63.23 8.88
C TRP A 29 22.78 -61.86 9.40
N ARG A 30 23.34 -61.01 8.55
CA ARG A 30 23.68 -59.61 8.92
C ARG A 30 22.44 -58.81 9.28
N ALA A 31 21.37 -58.93 8.49
CA ALA A 31 20.09 -58.28 8.78
C ALA A 31 19.48 -58.82 10.09
N ALA A 32 19.53 -60.12 10.34
CA ALA A 32 19.07 -60.72 11.60
C ALA A 32 19.90 -60.25 12.80
N LYS A 33 21.22 -60.12 12.64
CA LYS A 33 22.13 -59.61 13.67
C LYS A 33 21.93 -58.10 13.93
N GLU A 34 21.63 -57.32 12.91
CA GLU A 34 21.23 -55.90 13.07
C GLU A 34 19.89 -55.77 13.80
N VAL A 35 18.95 -56.68 13.57
CA VAL A 35 17.68 -56.73 14.31
C VAL A 35 17.92 -57.15 15.77
N GLU A 36 18.84 -58.08 16.02
CA GLU A 36 19.22 -58.54 17.38
C GLU A 36 19.98 -57.46 18.16
N THR A 37 20.81 -56.67 17.49
CA THR A 37 21.58 -55.56 18.10
C THR A 37 20.81 -54.25 18.18
N GLY A 38 19.70 -54.13 17.45
CA GLY A 38 18.90 -52.93 17.39
C GLY A 38 17.48 -53.26 16.99
N GLU A 39 16.69 -53.76 17.94
CA GLU A 39 15.24 -53.70 17.78
C GLU A 39 14.88 -52.24 17.48
N LYS A 40 14.27 -52.00 16.32
CA LYS A 40 13.68 -50.69 16.04
C LYS A 40 12.54 -50.55 17.03
N GLU A 41 12.84 -49.92 18.17
CA GLU A 41 11.87 -49.68 19.22
C GLU A 41 10.62 -49.08 18.59
N ARG A 42 9.53 -49.82 18.67
CA ARG A 42 8.26 -49.34 18.14
C ARG A 42 7.82 -48.15 19.00
N ARG A 43 7.39 -47.09 18.35
CA ARG A 43 6.83 -45.93 19.05
C ARG A 43 5.65 -46.38 19.93
N PRO A 44 5.64 -46.00 21.22
CA PRO A 44 4.49 -46.18 22.10
C PRO A 44 3.24 -45.49 21.54
N TYR A 45 2.05 -46.03 21.82
CA TYR A 45 0.80 -45.43 21.35
C TYR A 45 0.50 -44.11 22.08
N LEU A 46 0.77 -44.06 23.38
CA LEU A 46 0.59 -42.88 24.22
C LEU A 46 1.93 -42.18 24.45
N ALA A 47 2.00 -40.89 24.12
CA ALA A 47 3.21 -40.10 24.36
C ALA A 47 3.54 -39.99 25.87
N SER A 48 2.51 -40.00 26.72
CA SER A 48 2.65 -39.88 28.18
C SER A 48 3.42 -41.03 28.84
N GLU A 49 3.51 -42.20 28.19
CA GLU A 49 4.24 -43.37 28.70
C GLU A 49 5.77 -43.20 28.60
N CYS A 50 6.23 -42.25 27.79
CA CYS A 50 7.65 -41.99 27.60
C CYS A 50 8.09 -40.83 28.51
N HIS A 51 9.08 -41.11 29.37
CA HIS A 51 9.64 -40.15 30.32
C HIS A 51 11.05 -39.66 29.95
N ASP A 52 11.65 -40.24 28.89
CA ASP A 52 13.00 -39.90 28.45
C ASP A 52 12.97 -38.85 27.33
N LEU A 53 13.52 -37.65 27.59
CA LEU A 53 13.59 -36.56 26.61
C LEU A 53 14.20 -36.98 25.25
N PRO A 54 15.38 -37.64 25.19
CA PRO A 54 15.99 -38.01 23.90
C PRO A 54 15.14 -39.00 23.10
N ARG A 55 14.40 -39.85 23.80
CA ARG A 55 13.52 -40.86 23.18
C ARG A 55 12.26 -40.20 22.61
N CYS A 56 11.66 -39.26 23.34
CA CYS A 56 10.56 -38.44 22.82
C CYS A 56 10.97 -37.65 21.57
N GLU A 57 12.17 -37.06 21.55
CA GLU A 57 12.70 -36.35 20.39
C GLU A 57 12.92 -37.28 19.18
N LYS A 58 13.46 -38.49 19.41
CA LYS A 58 13.62 -39.52 18.37
C LYS A 58 12.28 -39.87 17.73
N PHE A 59 11.24 -40.13 18.53
CA PHE A 59 9.91 -40.45 18.02
C PHE A 59 9.25 -39.27 17.30
N ARG A 60 9.44 -38.04 17.78
CA ARG A 60 9.01 -36.82 17.07
C ARG A 60 9.62 -36.73 15.68
N LEU A 61 10.92 -36.96 15.55
CA LEU A 61 11.62 -36.92 14.26
C LEU A 61 11.16 -38.05 13.32
N GLU A 62 10.85 -39.23 13.87
CA GLU A 62 10.29 -40.33 13.10
C GLU A 62 8.91 -39.97 12.53
N ILE A 63 8.01 -39.36 13.33
CA ILE A 63 6.72 -38.83 12.84
C ILE A 63 6.94 -37.85 11.69
N ILE A 64 7.87 -36.91 11.86
CA ILE A 64 8.17 -35.89 10.84
C ILE A 64 8.61 -36.57 9.53
N ARG A 65 9.46 -37.60 9.60
CA ARG A 65 9.90 -38.36 8.40
C ARG A 65 8.74 -39.12 7.75
N GLU A 66 7.86 -39.74 8.54
CA GLU A 66 6.66 -40.40 8.03
C GLU A 66 5.74 -39.41 7.31
N ILE A 67 5.51 -38.23 7.90
CA ILE A 67 4.75 -37.14 7.27
C ILE A 67 5.40 -36.75 5.95
N SER A 68 6.70 -36.46 5.91
CA SER A 68 7.39 -36.07 4.68
C SER A 68 7.26 -37.11 3.56
N LYS A 69 7.33 -38.41 3.89
CA LYS A 69 7.11 -39.49 2.92
C LYS A 69 5.68 -39.49 2.36
N LYS A 70 4.67 -39.32 3.22
CA LYS A 70 3.27 -39.28 2.78
C LYS A 70 2.94 -38.01 2.01
N VAL A 71 3.49 -36.86 2.40
CA VAL A 71 3.38 -35.61 1.64
C VAL A 71 3.94 -35.80 0.24
N ALA A 72 5.13 -36.39 0.11
CA ALA A 72 5.72 -36.69 -1.20
C ALA A 72 4.85 -37.65 -2.05
N GLN A 73 4.16 -38.61 -1.42
CA GLN A 73 3.20 -39.47 -2.11
C GLN A 73 1.95 -38.72 -2.59
N ILE A 74 1.40 -37.81 -1.78
CA ILE A 74 0.22 -37.01 -2.13
C ILE A 74 0.48 -36.03 -3.27
N GLN A 75 1.71 -35.53 -3.43
CA GLN A 75 2.03 -34.65 -4.57
C GLN A 75 1.81 -35.33 -5.94
N ASN A 76 1.78 -36.67 -5.99
CA ASN A 76 1.45 -37.39 -7.20
C ASN A 76 -0.07 -37.41 -7.44
N ALA A 77 -0.57 -36.49 -8.27
CA ALA A 77 -2.00 -36.37 -8.60
C ALA A 77 -2.60 -37.63 -9.28
N GLY A 78 -1.76 -38.52 -9.82
CA GLY A 78 -2.18 -39.77 -10.47
C GLY A 78 -2.53 -40.91 -9.51
N LEU A 79 -2.43 -40.73 -8.18
CA LEU A 79 -2.59 -41.82 -7.21
C LEU A 79 -4.06 -42.25 -6.98
N GLY A 80 -5.01 -41.60 -7.65
CA GLY A 80 -6.44 -41.81 -7.49
C GLY A 80 -6.99 -41.06 -6.28
N GLU A 81 -8.20 -40.51 -6.44
CA GLU A 81 -8.81 -39.61 -5.47
C GLU A 81 -9.02 -40.25 -4.08
N PHE A 82 -9.49 -41.50 -4.01
CA PHE A 82 -9.67 -42.21 -2.74
C PHE A 82 -8.37 -42.36 -1.96
N ARG A 83 -7.29 -42.74 -2.64
CA ARG A 83 -5.98 -42.93 -2.01
C ARG A 83 -5.41 -41.60 -1.51
N ILE A 84 -5.65 -40.50 -2.23
CA ILE A 84 -5.25 -39.15 -1.80
C ILE A 84 -5.99 -38.74 -0.53
N ARG A 85 -7.28 -39.07 -0.40
CA ARG A 85 -8.06 -38.83 0.83
C ARG A 85 -7.48 -39.60 2.03
N ASP A 86 -7.27 -40.91 1.87
CA ASP A 86 -6.71 -41.75 2.93
C ASP A 86 -5.34 -41.24 3.39
N LEU A 87 -4.47 -40.88 2.44
CA LEU A 87 -3.16 -40.31 2.76
C LEU A 87 -3.28 -38.97 3.50
N ASN A 88 -4.25 -38.13 3.13
CA ASN A 88 -4.48 -36.86 3.81
C ASN A 88 -4.97 -37.08 5.26
N ASP A 89 -5.86 -38.04 5.48
CA ASP A 89 -6.32 -38.42 6.82
C ASP A 89 -5.19 -39.00 7.67
N GLU A 90 -4.36 -39.86 7.07
CA GLU A 90 -3.17 -40.41 7.71
C GLU A 90 -2.17 -39.32 8.11
N ILE A 91 -1.93 -38.32 7.25
CA ILE A 91 -1.06 -37.17 7.58
C ILE A 91 -1.67 -36.36 8.72
N ASN A 92 -2.97 -36.07 8.68
CA ASN A 92 -3.64 -35.33 9.75
C ASN A 92 -3.59 -36.10 11.08
N LYS A 93 -3.67 -37.44 11.05
CA LYS A 93 -3.47 -38.29 12.23
C LYS A 93 -2.04 -38.15 12.77
N LEU A 94 -1.03 -38.26 11.91
CA LEU A 94 0.38 -38.07 12.30
C LEU A 94 0.66 -36.66 12.84
N LEU A 95 0.01 -35.63 12.32
CA LEU A 95 0.13 -34.27 12.84
C LEU A 95 -0.47 -34.10 14.23
N ARG A 96 -1.55 -34.84 14.56
CA ARG A 96 -2.09 -34.88 15.93
C ARG A 96 -1.13 -35.62 16.85
N GLU A 97 -0.63 -36.78 16.44
CA GLU A 97 0.39 -37.52 17.18
C GLU A 97 1.64 -36.66 17.45
N LYS A 98 2.15 -35.96 16.42
CA LYS A 98 3.26 -35.00 16.58
C LYS A 98 2.98 -33.97 17.68
N ARG A 99 1.76 -33.41 17.74
CA ARG A 99 1.39 -32.44 18.78
C ARG A 99 1.40 -33.08 20.17
N HIS A 100 0.96 -34.33 20.32
CA HIS A 100 1.04 -35.05 21.60
C HIS A 100 2.50 -35.24 22.04
N TRP A 101 3.38 -35.65 21.13
CA TRP A 101 4.81 -35.79 21.43
C TRP A 101 5.49 -34.45 21.74
N GLU A 102 5.13 -33.37 21.03
CA GLU A 102 5.66 -32.02 21.33
C GLU A 102 5.18 -31.49 22.69
N ASN A 103 3.94 -31.79 23.08
CA ASN A 103 3.44 -31.46 24.41
C ASN A 103 4.15 -32.28 25.51
N GLN A 104 4.45 -33.55 25.24
CA GLN A 104 5.20 -34.39 26.18
C GLN A 104 6.65 -33.92 26.34
N ILE A 105 7.32 -33.55 25.25
CA ILE A 105 8.67 -32.96 25.34
C ILE A 105 8.61 -31.68 26.16
N SER A 106 7.59 -30.86 25.96
CA SER A 106 7.35 -29.66 26.74
C SER A 106 7.06 -29.93 28.22
N SER A 107 6.36 -31.03 28.57
CA SER A 107 6.06 -31.37 29.98
C SER A 107 7.28 -31.92 30.70
N LEU A 108 8.16 -32.62 29.99
CA LEU A 108 9.44 -33.12 30.49
C LEU A 108 10.53 -32.04 30.59
N GLY A 109 10.22 -30.78 30.29
CA GLY A 109 11.16 -29.65 30.38
C GLY A 109 12.03 -29.43 29.14
N GLY A 110 11.70 -30.05 28.01
CA GLY A 110 12.37 -29.87 26.73
C GLY A 110 11.87 -28.65 25.92
N PRO A 111 12.43 -28.42 24.72
CA PRO A 111 12.12 -27.25 23.89
C PRO A 111 10.65 -27.16 23.45
N HIS A 112 10.06 -25.96 23.50
CA HIS A 112 8.68 -25.72 23.05
C HIS A 112 8.57 -25.61 21.52
N TYR A 113 8.58 -26.75 20.82
CA TYR A 113 8.48 -26.80 19.35
C TYR A 113 7.19 -26.22 18.77
N ARG A 114 6.09 -26.16 19.53
CA ARG A 114 4.83 -25.55 19.05
C ARG A 114 4.94 -24.04 18.89
N ARG A 115 5.72 -23.37 19.75
CA ARG A 115 5.85 -21.91 19.79
C ARG A 115 7.03 -21.44 18.96
N TYR A 116 8.17 -22.12 19.08
CA TYR A 116 9.45 -21.69 18.47
C TYR A 116 9.95 -22.65 17.38
N GLY A 117 9.25 -23.77 17.14
CA GLY A 117 9.67 -24.73 16.13
C GLY A 117 9.37 -24.23 14.71
N PRO A 118 10.19 -24.61 13.72
CA PRO A 118 9.91 -24.34 12.32
C PRO A 118 8.56 -24.93 11.90
N ARG A 119 7.70 -24.09 11.32
CA ARG A 119 6.39 -24.48 10.78
C ARG A 119 6.55 -25.17 9.41
N MET A 120 7.31 -26.26 9.37
CA MET A 120 7.79 -26.90 8.14
C MET A 120 6.70 -27.49 7.23
N PHE A 121 5.44 -27.55 7.68
CA PHE A 121 4.34 -28.18 6.95
C PHE A 121 3.13 -27.24 6.79
N ASP A 122 3.25 -26.01 7.27
CA ASP A 122 2.17 -25.01 7.18
C ASP A 122 2.18 -24.31 5.81
N ALA A 123 3.30 -24.34 5.09
CA ALA A 123 3.39 -23.81 3.73
C ALA A 123 2.66 -24.73 2.72
N GLU A 124 2.76 -26.05 2.90
CA GLU A 124 2.17 -27.04 2.03
C GLU A 124 0.75 -27.43 2.44
N GLY A 125 0.40 -27.29 3.72
CA GLY A 125 -0.94 -27.58 4.25
C GLY A 125 -1.83 -26.35 4.28
N ARG A 126 -2.92 -26.32 3.49
CA ARG A 126 -3.92 -25.24 3.56
C ARG A 126 -5.05 -25.68 4.48
N GLU A 127 -5.47 -24.80 5.39
CA GLU A 127 -6.64 -24.99 6.25
C GLU A 127 -7.85 -24.30 5.62
N VAL A 128 -8.99 -24.99 5.56
CA VAL A 128 -10.24 -24.39 5.09
C VAL A 128 -10.68 -23.34 6.11
N PRO A 129 -10.99 -22.10 5.70
CA PRO A 129 -11.53 -21.07 6.59
C PRO A 129 -12.76 -21.60 7.33
N GLY A 130 -12.72 -21.61 8.67
CA GLY A 130 -13.81 -22.10 9.53
C GLY A 130 -13.63 -23.51 10.09
N ASN A 131 -12.82 -24.38 9.47
CA ASN A 131 -12.53 -25.72 10.00
C ASN A 131 -11.28 -25.71 10.88
N ARG A 132 -11.47 -26.02 12.17
CA ARG A 132 -10.41 -25.90 13.19
C ARG A 132 -9.47 -27.11 13.17
N GLY A 133 -8.44 -27.04 12.32
CA GLY A 133 -7.21 -27.83 12.46
C GLY A 133 -7.07 -29.08 11.60
N TYR A 134 -7.96 -29.30 10.62
CA TYR A 134 -7.77 -30.28 9.56
C TYR A 134 -7.12 -29.60 8.34
N LYS A 135 -6.03 -30.18 7.84
CA LYS A 135 -5.23 -29.62 6.74
C LYS A 135 -5.37 -30.48 5.50
N TYR A 136 -5.36 -29.84 4.33
CA TYR A 136 -5.24 -30.52 3.04
C TYR A 136 -3.86 -30.24 2.44
N PHE A 137 -3.16 -31.30 2.03
CA PHE A 137 -1.80 -31.24 1.49
C PHE A 137 -1.77 -31.55 0.00
N GLY A 138 -0.90 -30.89 -0.77
CA GLY A 138 -0.66 -31.20 -2.20
C GLY A 138 -1.95 -31.38 -3.01
N ALA A 139 -2.03 -32.48 -3.78
CA ALA A 139 -3.17 -32.82 -4.62
C ALA A 139 -4.49 -33.05 -3.85
N ALA A 140 -4.45 -33.22 -2.52
CA ALA A 140 -5.66 -33.33 -1.71
C ALA A 140 -6.48 -32.03 -1.69
N LYS A 141 -5.87 -30.88 -2.03
CA LYS A 141 -6.56 -29.59 -2.17
C LYS A 141 -7.39 -29.49 -3.45
N ASP A 142 -6.98 -30.21 -4.48
CA ASP A 142 -7.61 -30.19 -5.82
C ASP A 142 -8.74 -31.22 -5.95
N LEU A 143 -9.03 -31.96 -4.88
CA LEU A 143 -10.12 -32.92 -4.87
C LEU A 143 -11.48 -32.22 -5.08
N PRO A 144 -12.38 -32.84 -5.86
CA PRO A 144 -13.77 -32.39 -5.98
C PRO A 144 -14.41 -32.17 -4.60
N GLY A 145 -15.10 -31.03 -4.42
CA GLY A 145 -15.70 -30.61 -3.15
C GLY A 145 -14.73 -29.97 -2.13
N VAL A 146 -13.45 -30.35 -2.11
CA VAL A 146 -12.43 -29.66 -1.28
C VAL A 146 -11.92 -28.40 -1.98
N ARG A 147 -11.74 -28.47 -3.30
CA ARG A 147 -11.31 -27.34 -4.12
C ARG A 147 -12.27 -26.15 -4.00
N GLU A 148 -13.57 -26.41 -4.02
CA GLU A 148 -14.63 -25.41 -3.86
C GLU A 148 -14.56 -24.69 -2.50
N LEU A 149 -14.13 -25.39 -1.44
CA LEU A 149 -13.94 -24.78 -0.11
C LEU A 149 -12.70 -23.87 -0.05
N PHE A 150 -11.78 -24.00 -1.00
CA PHE A 150 -10.53 -23.26 -1.08
C PHE A 150 -10.51 -22.17 -2.15
N GLU A 151 -11.37 -22.27 -3.15
CA GLU A 151 -11.76 -21.20 -4.05
C GLU A 151 -12.53 -20.16 -3.23
N GLN A 152 -11.77 -19.33 -2.52
CA GLN A 152 -12.34 -18.10 -1.96
C GLN A 152 -12.86 -17.29 -3.14
N GLU A 153 -14.07 -16.75 -3.00
CA GLU A 153 -14.59 -15.77 -3.94
C GLU A 153 -13.49 -14.74 -4.23
N PRO A 154 -13.30 -14.35 -5.51
CA PRO A 154 -12.28 -13.38 -5.86
C PRO A 154 -12.44 -12.16 -4.94
N PRO A 155 -11.33 -11.64 -4.38
CA PRO A 155 -11.43 -10.53 -3.44
C PRO A 155 -12.29 -9.43 -4.07
N PRO A 156 -13.20 -8.81 -3.31
CA PRO A 156 -14.08 -7.79 -3.86
C PRO A 156 -13.20 -6.72 -4.54
N PRO A 157 -13.65 -6.17 -5.67
CA PRO A 157 -12.86 -5.18 -6.40
C PRO A 157 -12.42 -4.07 -5.44
N PRO A 158 -11.16 -3.61 -5.53
CA PRO A 158 -10.65 -2.60 -4.62
C PRO A 158 -11.58 -1.39 -4.65
N ARG A 159 -11.92 -0.87 -3.47
CA ARG A 159 -12.72 0.35 -3.38
C ARG A 159 -11.94 1.47 -4.06
N LYS A 160 -12.63 2.29 -4.86
CA LYS A 160 -12.03 3.47 -5.49
C LYS A 160 -11.27 4.28 -4.44
N THR A 161 -10.02 4.60 -4.72
CA THR A 161 -9.20 5.44 -3.84
C THR A 161 -9.74 6.87 -3.83
N ARG A 162 -9.44 7.65 -2.78
CA ARG A 162 -9.85 9.06 -2.72
C ARG A 162 -9.35 9.85 -3.95
N ALA A 163 -8.16 9.52 -4.45
CA ALA A 163 -7.60 10.13 -5.65
C ALA A 163 -8.42 9.80 -6.91
N GLU A 164 -8.89 8.55 -7.06
CA GLU A 164 -9.78 8.17 -8.16
C GLU A 164 -11.16 8.80 -8.06
N LEU A 165 -11.69 8.94 -6.84
CA LEU A 165 -12.95 9.67 -6.62
C LEU A 165 -12.81 11.16 -6.95
N MET A 166 -11.66 11.77 -6.63
CA MET A 166 -11.38 13.18 -6.91
C MET A 166 -11.17 13.48 -8.40
N LYS A 167 -10.87 12.47 -9.23
CA LYS A 167 -10.77 12.65 -10.69
C LYS A 167 -12.11 12.96 -11.34
N ASP A 168 -13.20 12.47 -10.75
CA ASP A 168 -14.57 12.69 -11.23
C ASP A 168 -15.16 14.00 -10.66
N VAL A 169 -14.38 14.74 -9.84
CA VAL A 169 -14.78 16.01 -9.23
C VAL A 169 -14.25 17.15 -10.10
N ASP A 170 -15.07 17.57 -11.05
CA ASP A 170 -14.76 18.65 -11.99
C ASP A 170 -15.13 20.04 -11.46
N ALA A 171 -14.74 21.10 -12.17
CA ALA A 171 -15.10 22.48 -11.86
C ALA A 171 -16.63 22.69 -11.76
N GLU A 172 -17.40 21.84 -12.43
CA GLU A 172 -18.87 21.80 -12.36
C GLU A 172 -19.38 21.39 -10.98
N TYR A 173 -18.69 20.49 -10.27
CA TYR A 173 -19.03 20.12 -8.88
C TYR A 173 -18.86 21.31 -7.92
N TYR A 174 -17.90 22.19 -8.21
CA TYR A 174 -17.65 23.41 -7.44
C TYR A 174 -18.48 24.61 -7.91
N GLY A 175 -19.37 24.43 -8.90
CA GLY A 175 -20.28 25.49 -9.35
C GLY A 175 -19.62 26.59 -10.17
N TYR A 176 -18.38 26.44 -10.63
CA TYR A 176 -17.69 27.47 -11.42
C TYR A 176 -18.31 27.74 -12.80
N ARG A 177 -19.31 26.95 -13.21
CA ARG A 177 -20.08 27.11 -14.46
C ARG A 177 -21.55 27.45 -14.21
N ASP A 178 -21.97 27.64 -12.96
CA ASP A 178 -23.37 27.98 -12.63
C ASP A 178 -23.73 29.37 -13.15
N ASP A 179 -22.79 30.33 -13.10
CA ASP A 179 -22.99 31.69 -13.62
C ASP A 179 -23.01 31.77 -15.17
N GLU A 180 -22.59 30.72 -15.88
CA GLU A 180 -22.57 30.66 -17.35
C GLU A 180 -23.83 30.03 -17.97
N ASP A 181 -24.81 29.64 -17.14
CA ASP A 181 -26.10 29.09 -17.59
C ASP A 181 -26.99 30.13 -18.30
N GLY A 182 -26.61 31.41 -18.24
CA GLY A 182 -27.31 32.53 -18.85
C GLY A 182 -28.60 32.92 -18.14
N VAL A 183 -28.88 32.35 -16.96
CA VAL A 183 -30.09 32.65 -16.16
C VAL A 183 -29.89 33.91 -15.32
N LEU A 184 -28.67 34.19 -14.89
CA LEU A 184 -28.34 35.33 -14.03
C LEU A 184 -28.62 36.69 -14.71
N ILE A 185 -28.13 36.89 -15.94
CA ILE A 185 -28.23 38.18 -16.67
C ILE A 185 -29.70 38.65 -16.82
N PRO A 186 -30.67 37.83 -17.27
CA PRO A 186 -32.08 38.25 -17.36
C PRO A 186 -32.73 38.57 -16.01
N LEU A 187 -32.24 38.00 -14.91
CA LEU A 187 -32.74 38.29 -13.56
C LEU A 187 -32.18 39.63 -13.06
N GLU A 188 -30.89 39.87 -13.26
CA GLU A 188 -30.21 41.13 -12.95
C GLU A 188 -30.87 42.29 -13.69
N GLU A 189 -31.06 42.18 -15.01
CA GLU A 189 -31.70 43.24 -15.81
C GLU A 189 -33.12 43.62 -15.33
N LYS A 190 -33.87 42.67 -14.75
CA LYS A 190 -35.21 42.93 -14.20
C LYS A 190 -35.10 43.70 -12.88
N ILE A 191 -34.16 43.29 -12.02
CA ILE A 191 -33.91 43.93 -10.73
C ILE A 191 -33.35 45.33 -10.94
N GLU A 192 -32.37 45.49 -11.82
CA GLU A 192 -31.77 46.78 -12.19
C GLU A 192 -32.81 47.76 -12.72
N ARG A 193 -33.69 47.32 -13.63
CA ARG A 193 -34.78 48.19 -14.12
C ARG A 193 -35.71 48.64 -13.00
N ALA A 194 -36.05 47.77 -12.06
CA ALA A 194 -36.89 48.12 -10.92
C ALA A 194 -36.16 49.09 -9.96
N ALA A 195 -34.88 48.85 -9.68
CA ALA A 195 -34.05 49.73 -8.86
C ALA A 195 -33.89 51.11 -9.50
N PHE A 196 -33.61 51.16 -10.80
CA PHE A 196 -33.51 52.40 -11.57
C PHE A 196 -34.83 53.19 -11.52
N GLN A 197 -35.97 52.53 -11.71
CA GLN A 197 -37.28 53.20 -11.60
C GLN A 197 -37.53 53.78 -10.21
N ARG A 198 -37.17 53.05 -9.14
CA ARG A 198 -37.28 53.55 -7.76
C ARG A 198 -36.36 54.75 -7.52
N ALA A 199 -35.09 54.65 -7.89
CA ALA A 199 -34.12 55.74 -7.75
C ALA A 199 -34.55 56.99 -8.52
N VAL A 200 -35.10 56.84 -9.73
CA VAL A 200 -35.64 57.95 -10.52
C VAL A 200 -36.89 58.55 -9.86
N GLN A 201 -37.78 57.75 -9.28
CA GLN A 201 -38.94 58.24 -8.55
C GLN A 201 -38.50 59.02 -7.29
N GLU A 202 -37.59 58.46 -6.50
CA GLU A 202 -37.03 59.12 -5.32
C GLU A 202 -36.34 60.44 -5.70
N TRP A 203 -35.55 60.47 -6.79
CA TRP A 203 -34.95 61.69 -7.30
C TRP A 203 -35.99 62.72 -7.74
N ARG A 204 -37.05 62.30 -8.43
CA ARG A 204 -38.16 63.17 -8.84
C ARG A 204 -38.91 63.74 -7.63
N ASP A 205 -39.13 62.93 -6.60
CA ASP A 205 -39.80 63.34 -5.37
C ASP A 205 -38.94 64.30 -4.54
N LYS A 206 -37.63 64.04 -4.44
CA LYS A 206 -36.66 64.98 -3.82
C LYS A 206 -36.62 66.30 -4.59
N MET A 207 -36.56 66.25 -5.93
CA MET A 207 -36.61 67.44 -6.79
C MET A 207 -37.90 68.25 -6.64
N ALA A 208 -39.04 67.57 -6.50
CA ALA A 208 -40.34 68.22 -6.33
C ALA A 208 -40.53 68.84 -4.93
N ARG A 209 -39.89 68.29 -3.89
CA ARG A 209 -39.94 68.84 -2.52
C ARG A 209 -39.03 70.05 -2.33
N ASP A 210 -37.78 69.98 -2.75
CA ASP A 210 -36.77 70.97 -2.34
C ASP A 210 -36.37 71.98 -3.44
N GLY A 211 -36.73 71.76 -4.71
CA GLY A 211 -36.45 72.71 -5.82
C GLY A 211 -34.98 73.07 -6.04
N ARG A 212 -34.06 72.45 -5.29
CA ARG A 212 -32.61 72.65 -5.32
C ARG A 212 -31.96 71.31 -5.00
N ILE A 213 -31.02 70.90 -5.85
CA ILE A 213 -30.11 69.80 -5.54
C ILE A 213 -29.27 70.26 -4.35
N VAL A 214 -29.55 69.73 -3.16
CA VAL A 214 -28.55 69.67 -2.10
C VAL A 214 -27.75 68.41 -2.42
N ASN A 215 -26.48 68.58 -2.81
CA ASN A 215 -25.56 67.45 -2.75
C ASN A 215 -25.40 67.13 -1.27
N GLU A 216 -26.14 66.14 -0.77
CA GLU A 216 -25.78 65.37 0.43
C GLU A 216 -24.54 64.51 0.13
N GLU A 217 -23.55 65.04 -0.61
CA GLU A 217 -22.28 64.36 -0.88
C GLU A 217 -21.27 64.60 0.26
N ASP A 218 -21.62 65.36 1.30
CA ASP A 218 -20.69 65.68 2.39
C ASP A 218 -20.89 64.84 3.67
N GLU A 219 -21.91 63.96 3.76
CA GLU A 219 -22.14 63.13 4.97
C GLU A 219 -21.86 61.62 4.81
N ASP A 220 -21.79 61.08 3.59
CA ASP A 220 -21.63 59.63 3.36
C ASP A 220 -20.31 59.26 2.64
N ASP A 221 -19.21 59.96 2.93
CA ASP A 221 -17.85 59.42 2.72
C ASP A 221 -17.52 58.36 3.80
N GLU A 222 -18.47 57.48 4.12
CA GLU A 222 -18.18 56.27 4.88
C GLU A 222 -17.33 55.35 4.00
N GLU A 223 -16.03 55.29 4.34
CA GLU A 223 -15.03 54.38 3.80
C GLU A 223 -15.64 52.99 3.55
N ILE A 224 -15.96 52.69 2.29
CA ILE A 224 -16.68 51.47 1.82
C ILE A 224 -16.10 50.16 2.38
N TYR A 225 -14.85 50.18 2.83
CA TYR A 225 -14.21 49.08 3.53
C TYR A 225 -13.67 49.55 4.88
N PRO A 226 -14.44 49.46 5.98
CA PRO A 226 -13.90 49.70 7.31
C PRO A 226 -12.80 48.67 7.58
N LEU A 227 -11.55 49.13 7.62
CA LEU A 227 -10.43 48.32 8.08
C LEU A 227 -10.76 47.78 9.47
N SER A 228 -10.61 46.48 9.67
CA SER A 228 -10.81 45.87 10.99
C SER A 228 -9.88 46.53 12.01
N GLY A 229 -10.34 46.70 13.26
CA GLY A 229 -9.57 47.30 14.36
C GLY A 229 -8.08 46.93 14.38
N PRO A 230 -7.69 45.65 14.25
CA PRO A 230 -6.26 45.27 14.23
C PRO A 230 -5.50 45.76 13.00
N ALA A 231 -6.14 45.89 11.82
CA ALA A 231 -5.50 46.44 10.62
C ALA A 231 -5.28 47.96 10.73
N ARG A 232 -6.19 48.65 11.43
CA ARG A 232 -6.10 50.09 11.71
C ARG A 232 -5.00 50.39 12.74
N GLU A 233 -4.92 49.61 13.81
CA GLU A 233 -3.81 49.68 14.78
C GLU A 233 -2.46 49.38 14.13
N ALA A 234 -2.36 48.34 13.29
CA ALA A 234 -1.12 48.00 12.59
C ALA A 234 -0.64 49.12 11.63
N ALA A 235 -1.56 49.85 11.00
CA ALA A 235 -1.23 50.97 10.12
C ALA A 235 -0.75 52.20 10.91
N GLU A 236 -1.31 52.46 12.10
CA GLU A 236 -0.86 53.53 12.99
C GLU A 236 0.49 53.21 13.65
N ASP A 237 0.71 51.95 14.07
CA ASP A 237 1.99 51.47 14.61
C ASP A 237 3.12 51.50 13.56
N ALA A 238 2.79 51.25 12.29
CA ALA A 238 3.74 51.36 11.19
C ALA A 238 4.14 52.84 10.91
N LYS A 239 3.24 53.80 11.15
CA LYS A 239 3.52 55.24 11.01
C LYS A 239 4.32 55.81 12.18
N SER A 240 4.15 55.28 13.40
CA SER A 240 4.85 55.76 14.60
C SER A 240 6.30 55.23 14.70
N ARG A 241 6.63 54.10 14.07
CA ARG A 241 7.95 53.46 14.08
C ARG A 241 8.95 53.98 13.03
N GLY A 242 8.83 55.25 12.63
CA GLY A 242 9.85 55.93 11.83
C GLY A 242 11.13 56.23 12.63
N GLY A 243 12.08 55.29 12.71
CA GLY A 243 13.45 55.56 13.19
C GLY A 243 14.24 54.37 13.76
N LEU A 244 15.12 53.79 12.93
CA LEU A 244 16.29 52.89 13.14
C LEU A 244 16.51 52.15 14.48
N ALA A 245 16.71 50.82 14.43
CA ALA A 245 18.04 50.15 14.52
C ALA A 245 17.93 48.62 14.76
N ASP A 246 18.64 47.86 13.92
CA ASP A 246 19.26 46.54 14.14
C ASP A 246 18.45 45.37 14.74
N ASP A 247 17.74 44.65 13.87
CA ASP A 247 17.31 43.27 14.11
C ASP A 247 18.21 42.29 13.31
N PRO A 248 19.10 41.50 13.96
CA PRO A 248 20.10 40.67 13.28
C PRO A 248 19.51 39.49 12.46
N LEU A 249 18.20 39.26 12.52
CA LEU A 249 17.52 38.13 11.88
C LEU A 249 16.73 38.49 10.62
N GLY A 250 16.76 39.76 10.19
CA GLY A 250 16.03 40.25 9.00
C GLY A 250 16.77 40.09 7.65
N LEU A 251 17.97 39.51 7.64
CA LEU A 251 18.87 39.46 6.47
C LEU A 251 18.52 38.39 5.41
N LEU A 252 17.57 37.50 5.68
CA LEU A 252 17.19 36.39 4.78
C LEU A 252 15.83 36.56 4.10
N ALA A 253 15.08 37.61 4.43
CA ALA A 253 13.81 37.91 3.77
C ALA A 253 14.01 39.02 2.73
N PRO A 254 13.69 38.79 1.43
CA PRO A 254 13.67 39.86 0.45
C PRO A 254 12.61 40.88 0.88
N ARG A 255 13.06 42.08 1.27
CA ARG A 255 12.19 43.20 1.63
C ARG A 255 11.40 43.62 0.40
N PHE A 256 10.09 43.38 0.42
CA PHE A 256 9.17 43.82 -0.63
C PHE A 256 9.10 45.36 -0.58
N THR A 257 9.80 46.03 -1.47
CA THR A 257 9.70 47.49 -1.65
C THR A 257 8.49 47.78 -2.53
N ALA A 258 7.41 48.28 -1.93
CA ALA A 258 6.14 48.55 -2.63
C ALA A 258 6.22 49.65 -3.69
N HIS A 259 7.27 50.47 -3.68
CA HIS A 259 7.45 51.55 -4.65
C HIS A 259 8.84 51.45 -5.29
N VAL A 260 8.88 51.09 -6.57
CA VAL A 260 10.07 51.21 -7.39
C VAL A 260 10.18 52.67 -7.80
N PRO A 261 11.27 53.39 -7.48
CA PRO A 261 11.44 54.77 -7.92
C PRO A 261 11.48 54.81 -9.45
N VAL A 262 10.42 55.33 -10.06
CA VAL A 262 10.32 55.49 -11.51
C VAL A 262 11.20 56.69 -11.90
N PRO A 263 12.22 56.50 -12.78
CA PRO A 263 13.07 57.59 -13.22
C PRO A 263 12.27 58.70 -13.91
N THR A 264 12.70 59.95 -13.74
CA THR A 264 12.06 61.08 -14.41
C THR A 264 12.37 61.06 -15.90
N GLN A 265 11.57 61.77 -16.70
CA GLN A 265 11.76 61.79 -18.15
C GLN A 265 13.13 62.35 -18.58
N GLN A 266 13.73 63.23 -17.76
CA GLN A 266 15.08 63.76 -18.00
C GLN A 266 16.14 62.67 -17.78
N ASP A 267 16.01 61.86 -16.73
CA ASP A 267 16.94 60.76 -16.43
C ASP A 267 16.94 59.72 -17.57
N VAL A 268 15.77 59.44 -18.13
CA VAL A 268 15.61 58.53 -19.27
C VAL A 268 16.27 59.10 -20.54
N GLN A 269 16.10 60.40 -20.81
CA GLN A 269 16.73 61.05 -21.96
C GLN A 269 18.26 61.07 -21.86
N GLU A 270 18.81 61.36 -20.67
CA GLU A 270 20.26 61.32 -20.46
C GLU A 270 20.83 59.90 -20.61
N ALA A 271 20.14 58.89 -20.08
CA ALA A 271 20.55 57.50 -20.23
C ALA A 271 20.57 57.07 -21.71
N LEU A 272 19.55 57.46 -22.49
CA LEU A 272 19.48 57.20 -23.92
C LEU A 272 20.60 57.93 -24.69
N LEU A 273 20.90 59.19 -24.34
CA LEU A 273 22.01 59.94 -24.95
C LEU A 273 23.36 59.30 -24.63
N LYS A 274 23.59 58.86 -23.38
CA LYS A 274 24.81 58.14 -22.99
C LYS A 274 24.97 56.84 -23.76
N LYS A 275 23.90 56.04 -23.86
CA LYS A 275 23.90 54.79 -24.63
C LYS A 275 24.20 55.04 -26.11
N ARG A 276 23.60 56.06 -26.71
CA ARG A 276 23.84 56.41 -28.12
C ARG A 276 25.25 56.95 -28.38
N LYS A 277 25.83 57.68 -27.42
CA LYS A 277 27.25 58.09 -27.45
C LYS A 277 28.17 56.88 -27.38
N GLN A 278 27.88 55.91 -26.52
CA GLN A 278 28.66 54.66 -26.43
C GLN A 278 28.55 53.83 -27.70
N GLU A 279 27.36 53.63 -28.24
CA GLU A 279 27.16 52.91 -29.52
C GLU A 279 27.90 53.58 -30.68
N LEU A 280 27.92 54.92 -30.73
CA LEU A 280 28.71 55.64 -31.73
C LEU A 280 30.20 55.44 -31.49
N LEU A 281 30.65 55.53 -30.23
CA LEU A 281 32.04 55.30 -29.88
C LEU A 281 32.48 53.89 -30.31
N GLU A 282 31.69 52.86 -29.98
CA GLU A 282 31.90 51.48 -30.40
C GLU A 282 31.95 51.32 -31.92
N LYS A 283 31.06 52.01 -32.66
CA LYS A 283 31.08 51.99 -34.14
C LYS A 283 32.34 52.64 -34.72
N TYR A 284 32.86 53.70 -34.10
CA TYR A 284 34.07 54.38 -34.58
C TYR A 284 35.36 53.73 -34.09
N THR A 285 35.38 53.16 -32.87
CA THR A 285 36.53 52.41 -32.34
C THR A 285 36.60 50.99 -32.91
N GLY A 286 35.47 50.41 -33.31
CA GLY A 286 35.38 49.13 -34.01
C GLY A 286 35.66 49.19 -35.51
N ALA A 287 35.86 50.39 -36.08
CA ALA A 287 36.21 50.58 -37.49
C ALA A 287 37.73 50.72 -37.74
N THR A 288 38.56 50.58 -36.70
CA THR A 288 40.02 50.49 -36.83
C THR A 288 40.54 49.15 -36.28
N ASN A 289 40.22 48.08 -37.00
CA ASN A 289 41.02 46.85 -37.15
C ASN A 289 40.50 46.07 -38.38
#